data_AF-A0ABD5R9F5-F1
#
_entry.id   AF-A0ABD5R9F5-F1
#
_cell.length_a   1.000
_cell.length_b   1.000
_cell.length_c   1.000
_cell.angle_alpha   90.00
_cell.angle_beta   90.00
_cell.angle_gamma   90.00
#
_symmetry.space_group_name_H-M   'P 1'
#
loop_
_entity.id
_entity.type
_entity.pdbx_description
1 polymer ?
#
loop_
_entity_poly.entity_id
_entity_poly.type
_entity_poly.pdbx_seq_one_letter_code
_entity_poly.pdbx_strand_id
1 'polypeptide(L)'
;MIDDTGEDAHGRCPDESPAKNQLQEVASYRRDLLRGLVFVGGCTASAGAFAPEVAAATLCVDPSDPSCYDTIQTAIDDADEGDTIEVIKSDGPYNEAILITKSITLIGDPGGTEPGVGPDAPVLDGSGLTGVNGISFLEGVSDAWIEGFEIRNYRFDSENGGFGRGISGEDNREPTANVTIRNNYVHDTGWSGIAVAHWSDLHNNWEVTNNVVETATRHGIRVSNCPNSTIANNVVRGGPALKCGILTESKRNRESTTSLTVSDISVKNNTVHGEFSVCGIEASAWNLAQGDPVKIRGVTIAKNTVRGELSGSEGNSDSVEGFDPAGIKIMTLAPGSTVERVNIRDNEISNSVVGVKLREFFDGQPEVLGGTIDAVSVSGNTIEKSGHGAYLEGDAMEVSIEENTISDGLHTGIRIIERSDADSISVNSNDLVNNENWGIEHRGSGVLDGTNNWWGTKTGPSGGVQDPETGEIANGDGDRVDTDIRFDPWLEEPVADGGPPPVGGFQNPPTDPDGDGLYEDINGDGTFDIVDVQALFANLDDSAVTNNPDAFDFNGDGQVDVVDVQRLFNEL
;
A
#
# COMPACT_ATOMS: atom_id res chain seq x y z
N MET A 1 -9.41 -1.17 -25.63
CA MET A 1 -8.29 -1.67 -26.46
C MET A 1 -7.33 -0.52 -26.79
N ILE A 2 -6.54 -0.13 -25.79
CA ILE A 2 -5.25 0.52 -25.98
C ILE A 2 -4.25 -0.58 -25.65
N ASP A 3 -3.48 -0.89 -26.67
CA ASP A 3 -2.44 -1.90 -26.74
C ASP A 3 -1.33 -1.59 -25.72
N ASP A 4 -1.05 -2.53 -24.82
CA ASP A 4 0.02 -2.46 -23.81
C ASP A 4 1.40 -2.89 -24.39
N THR A 5 1.58 -2.85 -25.72
CA THR A 5 2.89 -3.01 -26.36
C THR A 5 3.65 -1.69 -26.57
N GLY A 6 3.30 -0.65 -25.81
CA GLY A 6 3.85 0.70 -25.93
C GLY A 6 5.22 0.96 -25.30
N GLU A 7 5.89 -0.05 -24.72
CA GLU A 7 7.29 0.05 -24.29
C GLU A 7 8.21 -0.72 -25.25
N ASP A 8 8.29 -0.31 -26.53
CA ASP A 8 9.42 -0.62 -27.41
C ASP A 8 9.34 0.15 -28.74
N ALA A 9 9.47 1.48 -28.71
CA ALA A 9 9.69 2.25 -29.94
C ALA A 9 10.42 3.59 -29.77
N HIS A 10 11.44 3.69 -28.91
CA HIS A 10 12.47 4.71 -29.07
C HIS A 10 13.88 4.12 -28.95
N GLY A 11 14.35 3.64 -30.11
CA GLY A 11 15.69 3.88 -30.61
C GLY A 11 16.86 3.49 -29.71
N ARG A 12 17.49 2.36 -30.06
CA ARG A 12 18.94 2.11 -29.94
C ARG A 12 19.72 3.29 -29.36
N CYS A 13 20.29 3.13 -28.17
CA CYS A 13 21.48 3.90 -27.79
C CYS A 13 22.51 3.78 -28.93
N PRO A 14 22.89 4.87 -29.61
CA PRO A 14 24.05 4.85 -30.47
C PRO A 14 25.29 4.74 -29.59
N ASP A 15 26.06 3.72 -29.89
CA ASP A 15 27.42 3.52 -29.41
C ASP A 15 28.34 4.72 -29.81
N GLU A 16 29.23 5.07 -28.90
CA GLU A 16 30.42 5.94 -28.96
C GLU A 16 30.38 7.40 -29.52
N SER A 17 30.45 8.38 -28.58
CA SER A 17 31.31 9.61 -28.55
C SER A 17 31.19 10.71 -29.65
N PRO A 18 31.54 12.01 -29.38
CA PRO A 18 32.39 12.54 -28.31
C PRO A 18 31.81 13.77 -27.57
N ALA A 19 31.51 13.63 -26.28
CA ALA A 19 31.44 14.76 -25.34
C ALA A 19 32.46 14.54 -24.21
N LYS A 20 33.70 14.20 -24.59
CA LYS A 20 34.87 14.41 -23.73
C LYS A 20 35.23 15.88 -23.82
N ASN A 21 34.78 16.65 -22.83
CA ASN A 21 35.45 17.82 -22.24
C ASN A 21 34.37 18.66 -21.56
N GLN A 22 34.15 18.43 -20.26
CA GLN A 22 33.84 19.42 -19.21
C GLN A 22 33.43 18.73 -17.90
N LEU A 23 34.04 17.59 -17.53
CA LEU A 23 33.96 17.00 -16.17
C LEU A 23 35.24 16.18 -15.90
N GLN A 24 36.40 16.81 -16.04
CA GLN A 24 37.66 16.37 -15.44
C GLN A 24 38.03 17.41 -14.38
N GLU A 25 38.49 16.95 -13.21
CA GLU A 25 38.55 17.64 -11.90
C GLU A 25 37.19 17.53 -11.18
N VAL A 26 36.92 16.55 -10.34
CA VAL A 26 37.64 16.22 -9.10
C VAL A 26 37.66 14.70 -8.89
N ALA A 27 38.79 14.06 -9.25
CA ALA A 27 39.07 12.67 -8.92
C ALA A 27 40.46 12.59 -8.28
N SER A 28 40.54 12.94 -7.00
CA SER A 28 41.65 12.53 -6.14
C SER A 28 41.25 12.60 -4.68
N TYR A 29 40.77 11.48 -4.12
CA TYR A 29 41.41 10.89 -2.95
C TYR A 29 40.97 9.42 -2.84
N ARG A 30 41.96 8.55 -2.62
CA ARG A 30 41.85 7.08 -2.63
C ARG A 30 41.55 6.55 -1.23
N ARG A 31 40.85 5.40 -1.23
CA ARG A 31 41.05 4.15 -0.46
C ARG A 31 41.39 4.27 1.02
N ASP A 32 40.51 3.66 1.83
CA ASP A 32 40.77 2.51 2.73
C ASP A 32 39.43 2.24 3.46
N LEU A 33 38.75 1.10 3.39
CA LEU A 33 39.15 -0.20 3.92
C LEU A 33 38.18 -1.29 3.43
N LEU A 34 38.71 -2.46 3.09
CA LEU A 34 37.94 -3.70 2.99
C LEU A 34 38.75 -4.82 3.68
N ARG A 35 38.04 -5.61 4.52
CA ARG A 35 38.30 -6.99 4.97
C ARG A 35 39.01 -7.24 6.31
N GLY A 36 38.19 -7.42 7.34
CA GLY A 36 38.00 -8.66 8.12
C GLY A 36 39.20 -9.37 8.77
N LEU A 37 39.17 -9.48 10.11
CA LEU A 37 39.64 -10.67 10.84
C LEU A 37 39.06 -10.73 12.26
N VAL A 38 38.45 -11.87 12.61
CA VAL A 38 38.08 -12.27 13.98
C VAL A 38 39.33 -12.71 14.74
N PHE A 39 39.56 -12.19 15.96
CA PHE A 39 40.05 -12.98 17.11
C PHE A 39 39.86 -12.22 18.45
N VAL A 40 39.55 -12.99 19.49
CA VAL A 40 39.09 -12.63 20.83
C VAL A 40 40.18 -12.03 21.73
N GLY A 41 39.80 -11.02 22.53
CA GLY A 41 40.28 -10.83 23.90
C GLY A 41 41.34 -9.72 24.13
N GLY A 42 40.95 -8.65 24.84
CA GLY A 42 41.88 -7.69 25.43
C GLY A 42 41.34 -6.27 25.57
N CYS A 43 40.60 -6.02 26.66
CA CYS A 43 40.12 -4.72 27.08
C CYS A 43 41.26 -3.71 27.32
N THR A 44 41.29 -2.60 26.58
CA THR A 44 41.62 -1.25 27.05
C THR A 44 41.02 -0.23 26.08
N ALA A 45 39.91 0.40 26.46
CA ALA A 45 39.33 1.51 25.72
C ALA A 45 40.23 2.75 25.88
N SER A 46 40.81 3.24 24.79
CA SER A 46 41.26 4.63 24.71
C SER A 46 40.05 5.48 24.36
N ALA A 47 39.64 6.36 25.27
CA ALA A 47 38.65 7.39 25.00
C ALA A 47 39.18 8.33 23.90
N GLY A 48 38.81 8.05 22.65
CA GLY A 48 38.80 9.06 21.61
C GLY A 48 37.77 10.10 22.01
N ALA A 49 38.20 11.35 22.14
CA ALA A 49 37.28 12.46 22.36
C ALA A 49 36.28 12.48 21.21
N PHE A 50 35.02 12.14 21.50
CA PHE A 50 33.92 12.48 20.61
C PHE A 50 33.92 13.99 20.48
N ALA A 51 34.10 14.50 19.26
CA ALA A 51 33.77 15.88 18.96
C ALA A 51 32.30 16.09 19.40
N PRO A 52 31.97 17.21 20.05
CA PRO A 52 30.57 17.48 20.36
C PRO A 52 29.79 17.50 19.05
N GLU A 53 28.71 16.72 18.99
CA GLU A 53 27.69 16.83 17.96
C GLU A 53 27.27 18.30 17.88
N VAL A 54 27.52 18.92 16.72
CA VAL A 54 27.09 20.30 16.48
C VAL A 54 25.58 20.25 16.46
N ALA A 55 24.92 21.05 17.31
CA ALA A 55 23.47 21.10 17.32
C ALA A 55 22.97 21.58 15.96
N ALA A 56 22.03 20.84 15.36
CA ALA A 56 21.39 21.19 14.10
C ALA A 56 20.89 22.64 14.12
N ALA A 57 21.23 23.41 13.09
CA ALA A 57 20.79 24.77 12.90
C ALA A 57 19.42 24.84 12.23
N THR A 58 18.77 25.99 12.36
CA THR A 58 17.56 26.32 11.60
C THR A 58 17.87 27.48 10.67
N LEU A 59 17.70 27.25 9.38
CA LEU A 59 17.84 28.24 8.31
C LEU A 59 16.44 28.67 7.87
N CYS A 60 16.25 29.95 7.54
CA CYS A 60 14.96 30.46 7.06
C CYS A 60 15.03 30.84 5.59
N VAL A 61 13.94 30.59 4.84
CA VAL A 61 13.76 31.02 3.46
C VAL A 61 12.56 31.95 3.38
N ASP A 62 12.81 33.23 3.10
CA ASP A 62 11.79 34.27 2.94
C ASP A 62 12.35 35.39 2.04
N PRO A 63 11.98 35.45 0.75
CA PRO A 63 12.43 36.50 -0.18
C PRO A 63 12.07 37.93 0.24
N SER A 64 11.16 38.10 1.21
CA SER A 64 10.75 39.41 1.73
C SER A 64 11.59 39.87 2.93
N ASP A 65 12.33 38.96 3.57
CA ASP A 65 13.21 39.24 4.72
C ASP A 65 14.69 39.14 4.31
N PRO A 66 15.44 40.25 4.27
CA PRO A 66 16.88 40.25 3.94
C PRO A 66 17.79 39.46 4.90
N SER A 67 17.27 38.97 6.03
CA SER A 67 17.99 38.10 6.96
C SER A 67 17.84 36.61 6.65
N CYS A 68 16.93 36.25 5.74
CA CYS A 68 16.70 34.89 5.27
C CYS A 68 17.28 34.66 3.87
N TYR A 69 17.30 33.40 3.45
CA TYR A 69 17.66 33.05 2.08
C TYR A 69 16.51 33.41 1.12
N ASP A 70 16.85 33.87 -0.08
CA ASP A 70 15.87 34.18 -1.13
C ASP A 70 15.28 32.94 -1.81
N THR A 71 16.01 31.80 -1.79
CA THR A 71 15.62 30.57 -2.49
C THR A 71 15.84 29.35 -1.63
N ILE A 72 15.01 28.33 -1.85
CA ILE A 72 15.06 27.07 -1.11
C ILE A 72 16.36 26.34 -1.42
N GLN A 73 16.77 26.26 -2.68
CA GLN A 73 17.98 25.53 -3.06
C GLN A 73 19.24 26.15 -2.45
N THR A 74 19.33 27.49 -2.33
CA THR A 74 20.51 28.11 -1.73
C THR A 74 20.61 27.83 -0.23
N ALA A 75 19.48 27.77 0.48
CA ALA A 75 19.48 27.33 1.89
C ALA A 75 19.92 25.87 2.02
N ILE A 76 19.45 24.97 1.14
CA ILE A 76 19.89 23.57 1.12
C ILE A 76 21.39 23.44 0.85
N ASP A 77 21.91 24.23 -0.10
CA ASP A 77 23.33 24.18 -0.47
C ASP A 77 24.23 24.61 0.71
N ASP A 78 23.81 25.60 1.50
CA ASP A 78 24.55 26.14 2.65
C ASP A 78 24.34 25.36 3.97
N ALA A 79 23.23 24.63 4.09
CA ALA A 79 22.92 23.81 5.27
C ALA A 79 23.96 22.70 5.53
N ASP A 80 24.18 22.39 6.80
CA ASP A 80 24.91 21.21 7.26
C ASP A 80 23.95 20.00 7.39
N GLU A 81 24.50 18.79 7.44
CA GLU A 81 23.71 17.58 7.71
C GLU A 81 23.02 17.65 9.08
N GLY A 82 21.72 17.35 9.11
CA GLY A 82 20.87 17.42 10.28
C GLY A 82 20.12 18.74 10.44
N ASP A 83 20.46 19.77 9.66
CA ASP A 83 19.82 21.08 9.76
C ASP A 83 18.34 21.06 9.34
N THR A 84 17.60 22.05 9.86
CA THR A 84 16.22 22.34 9.47
C THR A 84 16.17 23.60 8.61
N ILE A 85 15.41 23.55 7.52
CA ILE A 85 15.16 24.67 6.62
C ILE A 85 13.67 24.99 6.70
N GLU A 86 13.35 26.12 7.31
CA GLU A 86 11.99 26.65 7.43
C GLU A 86 11.69 27.56 6.24
N VAL A 87 10.69 27.20 5.44
CA VAL A 87 10.29 27.93 4.24
C VAL A 87 8.99 28.66 4.52
N ILE A 88 9.07 30.00 4.50
CA ILE A 88 7.94 30.87 4.81
C ILE A 88 7.13 31.11 3.55
N LYS A 89 5.80 31.18 3.64
CA LYS A 89 4.99 31.58 2.50
C LYS A 89 5.30 33.02 2.07
N SER A 90 5.63 33.17 0.79
CA SER A 90 5.89 34.48 0.17
C SER A 90 4.66 35.01 -0.59
N ASP A 91 4.69 36.28 -1.00
CA ASP A 91 3.66 36.89 -1.86
C ASP A 91 3.52 36.18 -3.23
N GLY A 92 4.55 35.44 -3.66
CA GLY A 92 4.58 34.66 -4.89
C GLY A 92 5.03 33.20 -4.66
N PRO A 93 4.91 32.35 -5.69
CA PRO A 93 5.43 31.00 -5.62
C PRO A 93 6.97 30.97 -5.67
N TYR A 94 7.53 29.93 -5.07
CA TYR A 94 8.91 29.50 -5.27
C TYR A 94 8.98 28.74 -6.60
N ASN A 95 9.46 29.40 -7.65
CA ASN A 95 9.62 28.79 -8.98
C ASN A 95 10.96 28.06 -9.07
N GLU A 96 11.08 26.92 -8.38
CA GLU A 96 12.32 26.15 -8.25
C GLU A 96 12.11 24.67 -8.60
N ALA A 97 13.21 23.96 -8.86
CA ALA A 97 13.25 22.50 -8.84
C ALA A 97 14.31 22.13 -7.80
N ILE A 98 13.89 21.43 -6.76
CA ILE A 98 14.68 21.22 -5.55
C ILE A 98 15.40 19.89 -5.63
N LEU A 99 16.70 19.90 -5.30
CA LEU A 99 17.51 18.71 -5.11
C LEU A 99 17.97 18.62 -3.66
N ILE A 100 17.46 17.64 -2.94
CA ILE A 100 17.92 17.28 -1.60
C ILE A 100 19.23 16.52 -1.75
N THR A 101 20.33 17.13 -1.31
CA THR A 101 21.69 16.59 -1.50
C THR A 101 22.29 15.95 -0.25
N LYS A 102 21.63 16.11 0.90
CA LYS A 102 22.14 15.71 2.22
C LYS A 102 20.97 15.52 3.20
N SER A 103 21.24 14.92 4.36
CA SER A 103 20.25 14.69 5.42
C SER A 103 19.78 16.02 6.01
N ILE A 104 18.55 16.43 5.75
CA ILE A 104 17.96 17.69 6.25
C ILE A 104 16.47 17.53 6.54
N THR A 105 15.93 18.46 7.31
CA THR A 105 14.48 18.69 7.44
C THR A 105 14.09 19.93 6.64
N LEU A 106 13.17 19.80 5.69
CA LEU A 106 12.60 20.90 4.93
C LEU A 106 11.12 21.06 5.35
N ILE A 107 10.79 22.19 5.96
CA ILE A 107 9.47 22.41 6.57
C ILE A 107 8.82 23.71 6.09
N GLY A 108 7.55 23.61 5.67
CA GLY A 108 6.65 24.71 5.38
C GLY A 108 5.57 24.83 6.47
N ASP A 109 4.30 24.90 6.07
CA ASP A 109 3.15 24.88 7.01
C ASP A 109 2.40 23.54 6.91
N PRO A 110 2.62 22.59 7.84
CA PRO A 110 1.93 21.31 7.84
C PRO A 110 0.43 21.38 8.15
N GLY A 111 -0.07 22.52 8.66
CA GLY A 111 -1.46 22.62 9.07
C GLY A 111 -1.80 21.82 10.33
N GLY A 112 -3.00 21.22 10.32
CA GLY A 112 -3.60 20.57 11.49
C GLY A 112 -3.46 19.04 11.49
N THR A 113 -4.50 18.36 11.95
CA THR A 113 -4.58 16.90 11.95
C THR A 113 -5.09 16.30 10.64
N GLU A 114 -5.71 17.12 9.78
CA GLU A 114 -6.22 16.70 8.49
C GLU A 114 -5.09 16.53 7.46
N PRO A 115 -5.23 15.62 6.48
CA PRO A 115 -4.26 15.48 5.40
C PRO A 115 -4.08 16.76 4.58
N GLY A 116 -2.83 17.02 4.18
CA GLY A 116 -2.44 18.15 3.34
C GLY A 116 -1.75 19.25 4.12
N VAL A 117 -1.89 20.49 3.64
CA VAL A 117 -1.10 21.63 4.09
C VAL A 117 -1.92 22.62 4.92
N GLY A 118 -1.24 23.45 5.70
CA GLY A 118 -1.84 24.58 6.40
C GLY A 118 -2.09 25.80 5.49
N PRO A 119 -2.84 26.80 5.99
CA PRO A 119 -3.21 27.99 5.22
C PRO A 119 -2.01 28.84 4.78
N ASP A 120 -0.89 28.73 5.47
CA ASP A 120 0.34 29.49 5.23
C ASP A 120 1.45 28.63 4.62
N ALA A 121 1.08 27.57 3.89
CA ALA A 121 2.04 26.73 3.21
C ALA A 121 2.75 27.47 2.08
N PRO A 122 4.09 27.35 1.97
CA PRO A 122 4.83 27.81 0.81
C PRO A 122 4.43 27.02 -0.43
N VAL A 123 4.36 27.71 -1.56
CA VAL A 123 3.97 27.12 -2.85
C VAL A 123 5.21 26.94 -3.71
N LEU A 124 5.55 25.69 -4.00
CA LEU A 124 6.60 25.28 -4.94
C LEU A 124 5.96 25.03 -6.32
N ASP A 125 6.28 25.86 -7.32
CA ASP A 125 5.56 25.92 -8.59
C ASP A 125 6.47 25.68 -9.80
N GLY A 126 6.16 24.63 -10.57
CA GLY A 126 6.88 24.24 -11.78
C GLY A 126 6.58 25.12 -13.00
N SER A 127 5.74 26.15 -12.90
CA SER A 127 5.36 26.99 -14.03
C SER A 127 6.57 27.66 -14.70
N GLY A 128 6.79 27.31 -15.97
CA GLY A 128 7.93 27.82 -16.75
C GLY A 128 9.19 26.97 -16.65
N LEU A 129 9.17 25.92 -15.82
CA LEU A 129 10.21 24.89 -15.80
C LEU A 129 9.84 23.75 -16.77
N THR A 130 10.85 23.15 -17.38
CA THR A 130 10.69 22.07 -18.38
C THR A 130 11.60 20.91 -18.01
N GLY A 131 11.06 19.69 -18.03
CA GLY A 131 11.85 18.49 -17.82
C GLY A 131 12.33 18.25 -16.38
N VAL A 132 11.64 18.79 -15.36
CA VAL A 132 12.05 18.69 -13.95
C VAL A 132 10.93 18.18 -13.04
N ASN A 133 11.31 17.62 -11.90
CA ASN A 133 10.41 17.30 -10.80
C ASN A 133 10.38 18.47 -9.80
N GLY A 134 9.41 18.48 -8.88
CA GLY A 134 9.35 19.46 -7.79
C GLY A 134 10.49 19.30 -6.81
N ILE A 135 10.49 18.18 -6.10
CA ILE A 135 11.55 17.81 -5.16
C ILE A 135 12.14 16.47 -5.58
N SER A 136 13.46 16.41 -5.72
CA SER A 136 14.21 15.18 -6.01
C SER A 136 15.25 14.93 -4.93
N PHE A 137 15.56 13.66 -4.67
CA PHE A 137 16.66 13.27 -3.78
C PHE A 137 17.87 12.88 -4.61
N LEU A 138 19.05 13.34 -4.21
CA LEU A 138 20.31 12.85 -4.74
C LEU A 138 20.52 11.38 -4.33
N GLU A 139 21.26 10.63 -5.15
CA GLU A 139 21.60 9.24 -4.89
C GLU A 139 22.26 9.06 -3.51
N GLY A 140 21.83 8.04 -2.75
CA GLY A 140 22.37 7.71 -1.44
C GLY A 140 21.88 8.58 -0.27
N VAL A 141 21.14 9.66 -0.51
CA VAL A 141 20.63 10.53 0.57
C VAL A 141 19.68 9.76 1.47
N SER A 142 19.91 9.81 2.77
CA SER A 142 19.06 9.20 3.78
C SER A 142 18.76 10.20 4.90
N ASP A 143 17.81 9.87 5.78
CA ASP A 143 17.45 10.69 6.96
C ASP A 143 17.00 12.11 6.54
N ALA A 144 16.00 12.17 5.67
CA ALA A 144 15.47 13.41 5.13
C ALA A 144 13.96 13.53 5.37
N TRP A 145 13.51 14.74 5.70
CA TRP A 145 12.12 15.02 6.06
C TRP A 145 11.59 16.19 5.23
N ILE A 146 10.47 16.00 4.54
CA ILE A 146 9.81 17.02 3.72
C ILE A 146 8.36 17.19 4.18
N GLU A 147 8.00 18.38 4.65
CA GLU A 147 6.69 18.61 5.24
C GLU A 147 6.09 19.99 4.98
N GLY A 148 4.79 20.07 4.67
CA GLY A 148 4.04 21.34 4.68
C GLY A 148 4.11 22.18 3.40
N PHE A 149 4.26 21.55 2.23
CA PHE A 149 4.38 22.26 0.94
C PHE A 149 3.16 22.03 0.02
N GLU A 150 2.69 23.10 -0.62
CA GLU A 150 1.91 22.97 -1.86
C GLU A 150 2.90 22.83 -3.02
N ILE A 151 2.83 21.74 -3.78
CA ILE A 151 3.73 21.43 -4.89
C ILE A 151 2.92 21.23 -6.16
N ARG A 152 3.13 22.08 -7.17
CA ARG A 152 2.26 22.09 -8.34
C ARG A 152 2.92 22.41 -9.67
N ASN A 153 2.22 22.09 -10.76
CA ASN A 153 2.57 22.46 -12.15
C ASN A 153 3.89 21.87 -12.68
N TYR A 154 4.34 20.72 -12.16
CA TYR A 154 5.50 20.00 -12.71
C TYR A 154 5.04 19.09 -13.84
N ARG A 155 5.26 19.51 -15.09
CA ARG A 155 4.65 18.85 -16.26
C ARG A 155 5.56 17.81 -16.89
N PHE A 156 4.92 16.84 -17.53
CA PHE A 156 5.60 15.86 -18.37
C PHE A 156 6.20 16.54 -19.59
N ASP A 157 7.45 16.20 -19.88
CA ASP A 157 8.18 16.71 -21.04
C ASP A 157 8.99 15.57 -21.66
N SER A 158 8.40 14.94 -22.68
CA SER A 158 9.04 13.86 -23.44
C SER A 158 10.26 14.33 -24.23
N GLU A 159 10.37 15.63 -24.57
CA GLU A 159 11.50 16.14 -25.35
C GLU A 159 12.74 16.32 -24.48
N ASN A 160 12.56 16.70 -23.22
CA ASN A 160 13.64 16.93 -22.26
C ASN A 160 13.80 15.81 -21.23
N GLY A 161 13.03 14.73 -21.35
CA GLY A 161 13.17 13.51 -20.53
C GLY A 161 12.68 13.63 -19.09
N GLY A 162 11.96 14.70 -18.75
CA GLY A 162 11.42 14.89 -17.40
C GLY A 162 10.00 14.37 -17.28
N PHE A 163 9.77 13.56 -16.26
CA PHE A 163 8.46 13.00 -16.00
C PHE A 163 7.51 14.00 -15.32
N GLY A 164 8.03 15.04 -14.67
CA GLY A 164 7.19 16.03 -13.98
C GLY A 164 6.54 15.44 -12.72
N ARG A 165 7.33 14.76 -11.88
CA ARG A 165 6.84 14.25 -10.59
C ARG A 165 6.79 15.37 -9.55
N GLY A 166 5.89 15.30 -8.59
CA GLY A 166 5.87 16.25 -7.47
C GLY A 166 7.08 16.05 -6.55
N ILE A 167 7.16 14.89 -5.91
CA ILE A 167 8.28 14.47 -5.07
C ILE A 167 8.82 13.13 -5.59
N SER A 168 10.12 13.03 -5.81
CA SER A 168 10.76 11.89 -6.47
C SER A 168 12.03 11.40 -5.77
N GLY A 169 11.98 10.18 -5.24
CA GLY A 169 13.17 9.36 -4.95
C GLY A 169 13.56 8.44 -6.12
N GLU A 170 12.86 8.53 -7.26
CA GLU A 170 13.18 7.72 -8.45
C GLU A 170 14.48 8.20 -9.16
N ASP A 171 15.08 7.31 -9.96
CA ASP A 171 16.29 7.55 -10.80
C ASP A 171 17.63 7.62 -10.05
N ASN A 172 17.64 7.28 -8.76
CA ASN A 172 18.84 7.13 -7.97
C ASN A 172 19.64 5.89 -8.40
N ARG A 173 20.98 6.00 -8.46
CA ARG A 173 21.87 4.84 -8.65
C ARG A 173 22.26 4.16 -7.34
N GLU A 174 22.16 4.91 -6.25
CA GLU A 174 22.36 4.44 -4.88
C GLU A 174 21.06 4.66 -4.10
N PRO A 175 20.54 3.64 -3.39
CA PRO A 175 19.26 3.75 -2.70
C PRO A 175 19.25 4.80 -1.58
N THR A 176 18.07 5.38 -1.36
CA THR A 176 17.77 6.25 -0.22
C THR A 176 17.11 5.46 0.91
N ALA A 177 17.30 5.92 2.15
CA ALA A 177 16.65 5.33 3.31
C ALA A 177 16.13 6.37 4.31
N ASN A 178 15.14 6.01 5.13
CA ASN A 178 14.63 6.85 6.22
C ASN A 178 14.16 8.23 5.71
N VAL A 179 13.26 8.23 4.73
CA VAL A 179 12.72 9.46 4.15
C VAL A 179 11.27 9.62 4.59
N THR A 180 10.94 10.78 5.15
CA THR A 180 9.57 11.13 5.55
C THR A 180 9.01 12.22 4.66
N ILE A 181 7.85 11.97 4.05
CA ILE A 181 7.10 12.90 3.21
C ILE A 181 5.72 13.08 3.87
N ARG A 182 5.48 14.24 4.48
CA ARG A 182 4.30 14.45 5.32
C ARG A 182 3.55 15.75 5.04
N ASN A 183 2.23 15.79 5.18
CA ASN A 183 1.46 17.04 5.16
C ASN A 183 1.71 17.91 3.91
N ASN A 184 1.88 17.29 2.74
CA ASN A 184 2.06 18.03 1.49
C ASN A 184 0.78 17.99 0.66
N TYR A 185 0.56 19.02 -0.15
CA TYR A 185 -0.48 19.05 -1.17
C TYR A 185 0.18 19.05 -2.54
N VAL A 186 0.14 17.90 -3.23
CA VAL A 186 0.81 17.70 -4.51
C VAL A 186 -0.24 17.61 -5.62
N HIS A 187 -0.18 18.51 -6.60
CA HIS A 187 -1.14 18.47 -7.70
C HIS A 187 -0.61 18.96 -9.04
N ASP A 188 -1.38 18.71 -10.10
CA ASP A 188 -1.03 19.11 -11.48
C ASP A 188 0.35 18.61 -11.90
N THR A 189 0.63 17.32 -11.65
CA THR A 189 1.89 16.66 -11.99
C THR A 189 1.79 15.89 -13.31
N GLY A 190 2.91 15.84 -14.02
CA GLY A 190 3.04 15.18 -15.31
C GLY A 190 3.15 13.66 -15.24
N TRP A 191 3.36 13.11 -14.05
CA TRP A 191 3.48 11.68 -13.83
C TRP A 191 2.92 11.29 -12.46
N SER A 192 3.77 10.86 -11.53
CA SER A 192 3.36 10.54 -10.17
C SER A 192 3.34 11.79 -9.29
N GLY A 193 2.42 11.85 -8.34
CA GLY A 193 2.47 12.88 -7.30
C GLY A 193 3.70 12.71 -6.42
N ILE A 194 3.73 11.60 -5.66
CA ILE A 194 4.86 11.21 -4.81
C ILE A 194 5.35 9.84 -5.27
N ALA A 195 6.65 9.70 -5.52
CA ALA A 195 7.19 8.42 -5.98
C ALA A 195 8.60 8.12 -5.48
N VAL A 196 8.80 6.89 -5.03
CA VAL A 196 10.11 6.28 -4.84
C VAL A 196 10.13 4.93 -5.55
N ALA A 197 11.19 4.69 -6.32
CA ALA A 197 11.40 3.47 -7.07
C ALA A 197 12.86 3.35 -7.47
N HIS A 198 13.41 2.14 -7.37
CA HIS A 198 14.73 1.83 -7.90
C HIS A 198 14.65 0.73 -8.97
N TRP A 199 15.62 0.64 -9.87
CA TRP A 199 15.54 -0.26 -11.03
C TRP A 199 16.20 -1.63 -10.80
N SER A 200 17.07 -1.76 -9.81
CA SER A 200 17.91 -2.96 -9.61
C SER A 200 18.37 -3.21 -8.16
N ASP A 201 17.81 -2.48 -7.19
CA ASP A 201 18.22 -2.44 -5.77
C ASP A 201 17.01 -1.92 -4.96
N LEU A 202 17.15 -1.76 -3.65
CA LEU A 202 16.07 -1.42 -2.73
C LEU A 202 16.35 -0.13 -1.97
N HIS A 203 15.43 0.83 -2.07
CA HIS A 203 15.27 1.88 -1.05
C HIS A 203 14.83 1.24 0.26
N ASN A 204 14.75 2.01 1.35
CA ASN A 204 14.26 1.46 2.61
C ASN A 204 13.55 2.50 3.47
N ASN A 205 12.51 2.10 4.19
CA ASN A 205 11.90 2.91 5.24
C ASN A 205 11.48 4.31 4.74
N TRP A 206 10.59 4.33 3.76
CA TRP A 206 9.90 5.55 3.35
C TRP A 206 8.57 5.65 4.09
N GLU A 207 8.35 6.81 4.72
CA GLU A 207 7.07 7.16 5.33
C GLU A 207 6.40 8.24 4.47
N VAL A 208 5.29 7.89 3.83
CA VAL A 208 4.46 8.83 3.06
C VAL A 208 3.14 8.97 3.79
N THR A 209 3.01 10.03 4.60
CA THR A 209 1.87 10.16 5.52
C THR A 209 1.14 11.49 5.43
N ASN A 210 -0.18 11.46 5.59
CA ASN A 210 -1.00 12.67 5.70
C ASN A 210 -0.85 13.67 4.53
N ASN A 211 -0.55 13.18 3.31
CA ASN A 211 -0.46 14.01 2.11
C ASN A 211 -1.79 14.01 1.33
N VAL A 212 -2.03 15.08 0.58
CA VAL A 212 -3.09 15.16 -0.43
C VAL A 212 -2.44 15.14 -1.81
N VAL A 213 -2.85 14.21 -2.68
CA VAL A 213 -2.39 14.10 -4.07
C VAL A 213 -3.57 14.17 -5.03
N GLU A 214 -3.52 15.09 -6.00
CA GLU A 214 -4.60 15.30 -6.96
C GLU A 214 -4.06 15.54 -8.38
N THR A 215 -4.81 15.17 -9.42
CA THR A 215 -4.43 15.46 -10.83
C THR A 215 -3.04 14.92 -11.23
N ALA A 216 -2.59 13.83 -10.60
CA ALA A 216 -1.46 13.05 -11.09
C ALA A 216 -1.89 12.20 -12.29
N THR A 217 -1.02 12.07 -13.30
CA THR A 217 -1.35 11.41 -14.57
C THR A 217 -0.80 9.99 -14.69
N ARG A 218 -0.09 9.49 -13.67
CA ARG A 218 0.35 8.09 -13.61
C ARG A 218 -0.08 7.41 -12.32
N HIS A 219 0.50 7.79 -11.19
CA HIS A 219 0.19 7.25 -9.88
C HIS A 219 0.03 8.37 -8.87
N GLY A 220 -0.88 8.25 -7.91
CA GLY A 220 -0.95 9.24 -6.82
C GLY A 220 0.31 9.14 -5.98
N ILE A 221 0.46 7.98 -5.34
CA ILE A 221 1.62 7.61 -4.53
C ILE A 221 2.20 6.30 -5.06
N ARG A 222 3.51 6.26 -5.24
CA ARG A 222 4.24 5.05 -5.61
C ARG A 222 5.38 4.78 -4.63
N VAL A 223 5.39 3.61 -4.02
CA VAL A 223 6.48 3.12 -3.15
C VAL A 223 6.90 1.75 -3.65
N SER A 224 7.81 1.74 -4.62
CA SER A 224 8.28 0.55 -5.31
C SER A 224 9.71 0.23 -4.92
N ASN A 225 10.06 -1.06 -4.78
CA ASN A 225 11.41 -1.49 -4.38
C ASN A 225 11.88 -0.78 -3.10
N CYS A 226 11.00 -0.68 -2.11
CA CYS A 226 11.25 0.07 -0.88
C CYS A 226 10.62 -0.64 0.34
N PRO A 227 11.24 -1.72 0.86
CA PRO A 227 10.81 -2.40 2.08
C PRO A 227 10.69 -1.49 3.31
N ASN A 228 10.00 -1.99 4.33
CA ASN A 228 9.80 -1.35 5.64
C ASN A 228 9.10 0.01 5.55
N SER A 229 8.23 0.19 4.55
CA SER A 229 7.65 1.50 4.23
C SER A 229 6.19 1.59 4.60
N THR A 230 5.78 2.80 4.99
CA THR A 230 4.42 3.12 5.41
C THR A 230 3.81 4.17 4.49
N ILE A 231 2.60 3.89 4.02
CA ILE A 231 1.74 4.81 3.28
C ILE A 231 0.47 4.94 4.08
N ALA A 232 0.31 6.03 4.83
CA ALA A 232 -0.84 6.16 5.73
C ALA A 232 -1.49 7.54 5.80
N ASN A 233 -2.80 7.56 6.02
CA ASN A 233 -3.59 8.78 6.18
C ASN A 233 -3.52 9.72 4.96
N ASN A 234 -3.18 9.23 3.76
CA ASN A 234 -3.13 10.06 2.57
C ASN A 234 -4.50 10.15 1.90
N VAL A 235 -4.76 11.27 1.23
CA VAL A 235 -5.91 11.45 0.33
C VAL A 235 -5.40 11.49 -1.10
N VAL A 236 -5.82 10.54 -1.92
CA VAL A 236 -5.55 10.54 -3.36
C VAL A 236 -6.85 10.75 -4.12
N ARG A 237 -6.91 11.84 -4.89
CA ARG A 237 -8.04 12.13 -5.77
C ARG A 237 -7.69 11.78 -7.21
N GLY A 238 -8.36 10.73 -7.69
CA GLY A 238 -8.25 10.21 -9.03
C GLY A 238 -8.88 11.10 -10.09
N GLY A 239 -8.55 10.77 -11.32
CA GLY A 239 -9.06 11.40 -12.54
C GLY A 239 -8.76 10.48 -13.74
N PRO A 240 -9.30 10.79 -14.92
CA PRO A 240 -9.30 9.87 -16.07
C PRO A 240 -7.90 9.45 -16.56
N ALA A 241 -6.86 10.23 -16.22
CA ALA A 241 -5.48 9.92 -16.57
C ALA A 241 -4.78 9.02 -15.54
N LEU A 242 -5.30 8.91 -14.31
CA LEU A 242 -4.66 8.17 -13.23
C LEU A 242 -4.74 6.66 -13.50
N LYS A 243 -3.62 5.95 -13.36
CA LYS A 243 -3.61 4.49 -13.41
C LYS A 243 -3.97 3.89 -12.07
N CYS A 244 -3.16 4.18 -11.04
CA CYS A 244 -3.40 3.71 -9.69
C CYS A 244 -3.33 4.83 -8.67
N GLY A 245 -4.20 4.80 -7.66
CA GLY A 245 -4.12 5.70 -6.52
C GLY A 245 -2.82 5.50 -5.75
N ILE A 246 -2.62 4.30 -5.24
CA ILE A 246 -1.43 3.88 -4.49
C ILE A 246 -0.85 2.62 -5.15
N LEU A 247 0.45 2.64 -5.45
CA LEU A 247 1.17 1.50 -6.01
C LEU A 247 2.33 1.11 -5.11
N THR A 248 2.37 -0.16 -4.73
CA THR A 248 3.51 -0.81 -4.08
C THR A 248 3.92 -2.02 -4.90
N GLU A 249 5.21 -2.17 -5.20
CA GLU A 249 5.65 -3.28 -6.04
C GLU A 249 7.11 -3.66 -5.79
N SER A 250 7.41 -4.94 -6.03
CA SER A 250 8.77 -5.41 -6.27
C SER A 250 8.97 -5.61 -7.77
N LYS A 251 9.78 -4.76 -8.40
CA LYS A 251 9.89 -4.71 -9.87
C LYS A 251 11.33 -4.76 -10.36
N ARG A 252 11.60 -5.61 -11.35
CA ARG A 252 12.85 -5.63 -12.11
C ARG A 252 12.58 -5.38 -13.59
N ASN A 253 13.21 -4.34 -14.11
CA ASN A 253 13.16 -4.01 -15.55
C ASN A 253 14.52 -4.17 -16.25
N ARG A 254 15.59 -4.48 -15.51
CA ARG A 254 16.95 -4.67 -16.04
C ARG A 254 17.59 -5.91 -15.46
N GLU A 255 18.43 -6.58 -16.25
CA GLU A 255 19.15 -7.78 -15.80
C GLU A 255 19.96 -7.47 -14.53
N SER A 256 19.76 -8.28 -13.50
CA SER A 256 20.45 -8.16 -12.21
C SER A 256 20.53 -9.53 -11.54
N THR A 257 21.64 -9.81 -10.88
CA THR A 257 21.83 -11.03 -10.07
C THR A 257 21.45 -10.82 -8.61
N THR A 258 20.81 -9.70 -8.28
CA THR A 258 20.34 -9.40 -6.93
C THR A 258 18.86 -9.73 -6.84
N SER A 259 18.48 -10.62 -5.93
CA SER A 259 17.07 -10.82 -5.59
C SER A 259 16.49 -9.53 -5.02
N LEU A 260 15.34 -9.12 -5.53
CA LEU A 260 14.59 -7.99 -4.99
C LEU A 260 13.48 -8.55 -4.12
N THR A 261 13.59 -8.34 -2.81
CA THR A 261 12.53 -8.68 -1.86
C THR A 261 12.08 -7.41 -1.17
N VAL A 262 10.88 -6.94 -1.53
CA VAL A 262 10.19 -5.88 -0.80
C VAL A 262 9.41 -6.56 0.31
N SER A 263 9.60 -6.12 1.55
CA SER A 263 8.87 -6.65 2.69
C SER A 263 8.33 -5.58 3.59
N ASP A 264 7.35 -5.95 4.41
CA ASP A 264 6.90 -5.17 5.56
C ASP A 264 6.38 -3.80 5.12
N ILE A 265 5.39 -3.84 4.22
CA ILE A 265 4.72 -2.67 3.66
C ILE A 265 3.39 -2.48 4.37
N SER A 266 3.14 -1.26 4.84
CA SER A 266 1.89 -0.89 5.50
C SER A 266 1.16 0.19 4.70
N VAL A 267 0.00 -0.13 4.14
CA VAL A 267 -0.89 0.80 3.44
C VAL A 267 -2.16 0.94 4.28
N LYS A 268 -2.25 2.00 5.10
CA LYS A 268 -3.31 2.11 6.12
C LYS A 268 -4.04 3.45 6.13
N ASN A 269 -5.35 3.44 6.41
CA ASN A 269 -6.12 4.67 6.61
C ASN A 269 -6.07 5.66 5.44
N ASN A 270 -5.81 5.21 4.21
CA ASN A 270 -5.78 6.10 3.06
C ASN A 270 -7.19 6.24 2.47
N THR A 271 -7.51 7.44 1.96
CA THR A 271 -8.70 7.67 1.14
C THR A 271 -8.28 7.79 -0.31
N VAL A 272 -8.68 6.84 -1.15
CA VAL A 272 -8.50 6.88 -2.60
C VAL A 272 -9.87 6.99 -3.24
N HIS A 273 -10.14 8.07 -3.97
CA HIS A 273 -11.44 8.24 -4.61
C HIS A 273 -11.35 8.94 -5.97
N GLY A 274 -12.35 8.71 -6.83
CA GLY A 274 -12.39 9.24 -8.19
C GLY A 274 -12.08 8.18 -9.24
N GLU A 275 -11.87 8.61 -10.48
CA GLU A 275 -11.58 7.69 -11.59
C GLU A 275 -10.13 7.18 -11.54
N PHE A 276 -9.95 5.88 -11.77
CA PHE A 276 -8.65 5.25 -12.00
C PHE A 276 -8.78 4.14 -13.04
N SER A 277 -7.82 4.04 -13.94
CA SER A 277 -7.87 3.10 -15.07
C SER A 277 -7.34 1.70 -14.75
N VAL A 278 -6.67 1.51 -13.61
CA VAL A 278 -6.09 0.22 -13.20
C VAL A 278 -6.50 -0.16 -11.78
N CYS A 279 -6.30 0.72 -10.79
CA CYS A 279 -6.61 0.37 -9.41
C CYS A 279 -6.76 1.54 -8.44
N GLY A 280 -7.42 1.32 -7.31
CA GLY A 280 -7.28 2.20 -6.15
C GLY A 280 -5.92 1.97 -5.48
N ILE A 281 -5.67 0.73 -5.06
CA ILE A 281 -4.44 0.28 -4.38
C ILE A 281 -3.92 -0.98 -5.07
N GLU A 282 -2.60 -1.07 -5.27
CA GLU A 282 -1.95 -2.27 -5.81
C GLU A 282 -0.73 -2.70 -4.98
N ALA A 283 -0.61 -4.02 -4.80
CA ALA A 283 0.61 -4.69 -4.37
C ALA A 283 0.99 -5.75 -5.41
N SER A 284 2.17 -5.61 -6.03
CA SER A 284 2.53 -6.50 -7.14
C SER A 284 4.01 -6.86 -7.27
N ALA A 285 4.28 -7.94 -8.01
CA ALA A 285 5.64 -8.42 -8.30
C ALA A 285 5.86 -8.59 -9.83
N TRP A 286 6.93 -7.99 -10.35
CA TRP A 286 7.17 -7.82 -11.78
C TRP A 286 8.62 -8.20 -12.14
N ASN A 287 8.86 -9.43 -12.60
CA ASN A 287 10.18 -9.88 -13.05
C ASN A 287 10.31 -9.83 -14.59
N LEU A 288 10.50 -8.63 -15.16
CA LEU A 288 10.51 -8.44 -16.62
C LEU A 288 11.88 -8.68 -17.29
N ALA A 289 12.92 -9.01 -16.53
CA ALA A 289 14.28 -9.23 -17.04
C ALA A 289 14.90 -10.51 -16.47
N GLN A 290 15.91 -11.08 -17.15
CA GLN A 290 16.65 -12.24 -16.61
C GLN A 290 17.34 -11.89 -15.29
N GLY A 291 17.16 -12.75 -14.29
CA GLY A 291 17.74 -12.59 -12.96
C GLY A 291 17.04 -13.46 -11.92
N ASP A 292 17.45 -13.32 -10.65
CA ASP A 292 16.86 -14.04 -9.52
C ASP A 292 15.40 -13.67 -9.28
N PRO A 293 14.53 -14.50 -8.68
CA PRO A 293 13.14 -14.11 -8.44
C PRO A 293 12.97 -12.75 -7.73
N VAL A 294 11.91 -12.03 -8.07
CA VAL A 294 11.46 -10.82 -7.38
C VAL A 294 10.28 -11.16 -6.48
N LYS A 295 10.22 -10.54 -5.31
CA LYS A 295 9.28 -10.90 -4.26
C LYS A 295 8.76 -9.67 -3.56
N ILE A 296 7.46 -9.59 -3.33
CA ILE A 296 6.86 -8.70 -2.33
C ILE A 296 6.17 -9.54 -1.27
N ARG A 297 6.39 -9.24 0.02
CA ARG A 297 5.89 -10.07 1.11
C ARG A 297 5.53 -9.30 2.38
N GLY A 298 4.55 -9.77 3.15
CA GLY A 298 4.20 -9.08 4.41
C GLY A 298 3.63 -7.69 4.12
N VAL A 299 2.61 -7.65 3.27
CA VAL A 299 1.92 -6.41 2.90
C VAL A 299 0.63 -6.34 3.70
N THR A 300 0.41 -5.26 4.44
CA THR A 300 -0.86 -4.99 5.11
C THR A 300 -1.56 -3.84 4.39
N ILE A 301 -2.75 -4.10 3.87
CA ILE A 301 -3.64 -3.09 3.28
C ILE A 301 -4.86 -3.02 4.19
N ALA A 302 -4.88 -2.07 5.13
CA ALA A 302 -5.91 -2.03 6.16
C ALA A 302 -6.62 -0.68 6.30
N LYS A 303 -7.92 -0.69 6.59
CA LYS A 303 -8.67 0.53 6.93
C LYS A 303 -8.66 1.61 5.85
N ASN A 304 -8.46 1.23 4.59
CA ASN A 304 -8.47 2.19 3.49
C ASN A 304 -9.90 2.36 2.97
N THR A 305 -10.25 3.58 2.60
CA THR A 305 -11.47 3.88 1.85
C THR A 305 -11.12 4.02 0.39
N VAL A 306 -11.58 3.08 -0.45
CA VAL A 306 -11.39 3.08 -1.90
C VAL A 306 -12.74 3.22 -2.60
N ARG A 307 -12.99 4.38 -3.21
CA ARG A 307 -14.24 4.67 -3.93
C ARG A 307 -13.95 4.94 -5.39
N GLY A 308 -14.13 3.93 -6.23
CA GLY A 308 -14.00 4.09 -7.67
C GLY A 308 -15.10 5.00 -8.22
N GLU A 309 -14.80 5.69 -9.32
CA GLU A 309 -15.83 6.28 -10.18
C GLU A 309 -15.75 5.57 -11.53
N LEU A 310 -16.68 4.65 -11.77
CA LEU A 310 -16.72 3.90 -13.03
C LEU A 310 -17.34 4.77 -14.12
N SER A 311 -16.56 5.09 -15.15
CA SER A 311 -17.08 5.78 -16.32
C SER A 311 -17.76 4.77 -17.26
N GLY A 312 -19.04 5.00 -17.61
CA GLY A 312 -19.72 4.26 -18.69
C GLY A 312 -20.08 2.79 -18.39
N SER A 313 -19.88 1.90 -19.37
CA SER A 313 -20.30 0.49 -19.32
C SER A 313 -19.34 -0.44 -18.58
N GLU A 314 -18.20 0.08 -18.10
CA GLU A 314 -17.13 -0.72 -17.48
C GLU A 314 -17.58 -1.37 -16.16
N GLY A 315 -18.49 -0.73 -15.41
CA GLY A 315 -19.06 -1.32 -14.19
C GLY A 315 -20.08 -2.44 -14.41
N ASN A 316 -20.51 -2.68 -15.66
CA ASN A 316 -21.56 -3.64 -16.00
C ASN A 316 -21.05 -4.78 -16.91
N SER A 317 -19.72 -5.00 -16.93
CA SER A 317 -19.10 -6.09 -17.69
C SER A 317 -18.91 -7.32 -16.80
N ASP A 318 -19.69 -8.38 -17.07
CA ASP A 318 -19.50 -9.71 -16.43
C ASP A 318 -18.19 -10.38 -16.88
N SER A 319 -17.63 -9.98 -18.03
CA SER A 319 -16.28 -10.39 -18.43
C SER A 319 -15.25 -9.51 -17.74
N VAL A 320 -14.40 -10.13 -16.91
CA VAL A 320 -13.23 -9.46 -16.33
C VAL A 320 -12.00 -9.75 -17.18
N GLU A 321 -11.39 -8.74 -17.79
CA GLU A 321 -10.16 -8.84 -18.58
C GLU A 321 -8.90 -8.41 -17.79
N GLY A 322 -7.74 -8.58 -18.44
CA GLY A 322 -6.37 -8.21 -18.01
C GLY A 322 -6.29 -7.13 -16.93
N PHE A 323 -6.58 -5.92 -17.38
CA PHE A 323 -6.27 -4.69 -16.66
C PHE A 323 -7.47 -4.04 -16.00
N ASP A 324 -8.59 -4.77 -15.86
CA ASP A 324 -9.82 -4.18 -15.36
C ASP A 324 -9.61 -3.47 -14.01
N PRO A 325 -10.22 -2.27 -13.85
CA PRO A 325 -10.09 -1.48 -12.64
C PRO A 325 -10.52 -2.26 -11.40
N ALA A 326 -9.68 -2.30 -10.38
CA ALA A 326 -10.04 -2.89 -9.09
C ALA A 326 -9.89 -1.87 -7.96
N GLY A 327 -10.69 -2.00 -6.89
CA GLY A 327 -10.44 -1.24 -5.67
C GLY A 327 -9.05 -1.57 -5.13
N ILE A 328 -8.82 -2.85 -4.85
CA ILE A 328 -7.53 -3.41 -4.43
C ILE A 328 -7.09 -4.51 -5.39
N LYS A 329 -5.83 -4.49 -5.80
CA LYS A 329 -5.25 -5.43 -6.76
C LYS A 329 -3.98 -6.07 -6.20
N ILE A 330 -3.95 -7.40 -6.18
CA ILE A 330 -2.77 -8.21 -5.87
C ILE A 330 -2.38 -8.98 -7.12
N MET A 331 -1.14 -8.79 -7.58
CA MET A 331 -0.78 -9.27 -8.91
C MET A 331 0.67 -9.72 -9.04
N THR A 332 0.88 -10.77 -9.83
CA THR A 332 2.21 -11.14 -10.36
C THR A 332 2.18 -11.03 -11.88
N LEU A 333 3.26 -10.54 -12.51
CA LEU A 333 3.27 -10.28 -13.96
C LEU A 333 4.21 -11.17 -14.80
N ALA A 334 5.06 -11.99 -14.18
CA ALA A 334 6.03 -12.82 -14.90
C ALA A 334 6.56 -14.01 -14.07
N PRO A 335 7.09 -15.07 -14.72
CA PRO A 335 7.87 -16.11 -14.08
C PRO A 335 8.94 -15.60 -13.10
N GLY A 336 8.95 -16.18 -11.89
CA GLY A 336 9.84 -15.75 -10.81
C GLY A 336 9.37 -14.47 -10.11
N SER A 337 8.08 -14.13 -10.21
CA SER A 337 7.46 -13.06 -9.41
C SER A 337 6.63 -13.68 -8.30
N THR A 338 6.85 -13.27 -7.05
CA THR A 338 6.09 -13.79 -5.90
C THR A 338 5.45 -12.65 -5.12
N VAL A 339 4.17 -12.77 -4.83
CA VAL A 339 3.47 -11.98 -3.81
C VAL A 339 3.04 -12.94 -2.71
N GLU A 340 3.45 -12.72 -1.46
CA GLU A 340 3.03 -13.60 -0.37
C GLU A 340 2.69 -12.86 0.94
N ARG A 341 1.93 -13.51 1.83
CA ARG A 341 1.63 -12.98 3.17
C ARG A 341 1.03 -11.57 3.08
N VAL A 342 -0.08 -11.47 2.36
CA VAL A 342 -0.82 -10.22 2.17
C VAL A 342 -2.05 -10.27 3.07
N ASN A 343 -2.23 -9.23 3.89
CA ASN A 343 -3.42 -9.05 4.71
C ASN A 343 -4.20 -7.83 4.18
N ILE A 344 -5.38 -8.08 3.62
CA ILE A 344 -6.33 -7.07 3.15
C ILE A 344 -7.47 -7.04 4.15
N ARG A 345 -7.47 -6.06 5.06
CA ARG A 345 -8.48 -6.01 6.13
C ARG A 345 -9.17 -4.69 6.38
N ASP A 346 -10.42 -4.75 6.81
CA ASP A 346 -11.17 -3.57 7.30
C ASP A 346 -11.25 -2.43 6.27
N ASN A 347 -11.15 -2.73 4.97
CA ASN A 347 -11.23 -1.70 3.93
C ASN A 347 -12.68 -1.45 3.53
N GLU A 348 -13.01 -0.19 3.27
CA GLU A 348 -14.26 0.21 2.63
C GLU A 348 -14.03 0.36 1.13
N ILE A 349 -14.54 -0.57 0.33
CA ILE A 349 -14.37 -0.58 -1.12
C ILE A 349 -15.74 -0.40 -1.77
N SER A 350 -15.88 0.57 -2.67
CA SER A 350 -17.13 0.71 -3.41
C SER A 350 -16.95 1.18 -4.84
N ASN A 351 -17.99 0.95 -5.64
CA ASN A 351 -18.10 1.45 -7.01
C ASN A 351 -16.86 1.10 -7.86
N SER A 352 -16.41 -0.16 -7.79
CA SER A 352 -15.28 -0.67 -8.57
C SER A 352 -15.72 -1.79 -9.51
N VAL A 353 -15.02 -2.04 -10.62
CA VAL A 353 -15.37 -3.20 -11.48
C VAL A 353 -15.16 -4.50 -10.69
N VAL A 354 -14.05 -4.54 -9.94
CA VAL A 354 -13.77 -5.57 -8.94
C VAL A 354 -13.43 -4.87 -7.62
N GLY A 355 -13.98 -5.32 -6.49
CA GLY A 355 -13.57 -4.83 -5.18
C GLY A 355 -12.13 -5.22 -4.86
N VAL A 356 -11.89 -6.52 -4.67
CA VAL A 356 -10.56 -7.13 -4.46
C VAL A 356 -10.24 -8.10 -5.60
N LYS A 357 -9.12 -7.91 -6.29
CA LYS A 357 -8.66 -8.78 -7.38
C LYS A 357 -7.34 -9.44 -7.03
N LEU A 358 -7.32 -10.77 -6.96
CA LEU A 358 -6.08 -11.56 -6.92
C LEU A 358 -5.85 -12.16 -8.31
N ARG A 359 -4.69 -11.87 -8.90
CA ARG A 359 -4.40 -12.34 -10.25
C ARG A 359 -2.96 -12.74 -10.48
N GLU A 360 -2.77 -13.98 -10.89
CA GLU A 360 -1.57 -14.37 -11.62
C GLU A 360 -1.73 -13.98 -13.10
N PHE A 361 -0.81 -13.18 -13.63
CA PHE A 361 -0.83 -12.76 -15.03
C PHE A 361 0.53 -12.95 -15.69
N PHE A 362 0.50 -13.32 -16.97
CA PHE A 362 1.66 -13.20 -17.85
C PHE A 362 1.23 -12.47 -19.11
N ASP A 363 1.80 -11.29 -19.32
CA ASP A 363 1.42 -10.45 -20.44
C ASP A 363 1.70 -11.14 -21.79
N GLY A 364 0.70 -11.12 -22.68
CA GLY A 364 0.78 -11.69 -24.02
C GLY A 364 0.84 -13.23 -24.11
N GLN A 365 1.00 -13.98 -23.01
CA GLN A 365 0.91 -15.46 -23.00
C GLN A 365 0.18 -15.96 -21.75
N PRO A 366 -1.16 -15.95 -21.73
CA PRO A 366 -1.94 -16.41 -20.59
C PRO A 366 -1.72 -17.89 -20.24
N GLU A 367 -1.03 -18.68 -21.07
CA GLU A 367 -0.65 -20.07 -20.81
C GLU A 367 0.71 -20.23 -20.08
N VAL A 368 1.51 -19.17 -20.00
CA VAL A 368 2.83 -19.19 -19.34
C VAL A 368 2.65 -18.79 -17.89
N LEU A 369 2.47 -19.80 -17.04
CA LEU A 369 2.50 -19.63 -15.59
C LEU A 369 3.92 -19.39 -15.10
N GLY A 370 4.03 -18.66 -13.99
CA GLY A 370 5.26 -18.61 -13.22
C GLY A 370 5.30 -17.52 -12.15
N GLY A 371 4.20 -16.78 -11.98
CA GLY A 371 4.00 -16.01 -10.77
C GLY A 371 3.58 -16.92 -9.61
N THR A 372 3.63 -16.41 -8.39
CA THR A 372 3.04 -17.08 -7.22
C THR A 372 2.35 -16.05 -6.38
N ILE A 373 1.07 -16.27 -6.08
CA ILE A 373 0.32 -15.55 -5.04
C ILE A 373 0.08 -16.56 -3.92
N ASP A 374 0.52 -16.25 -2.71
CA ASP A 374 0.50 -17.20 -1.59
C ASP A 374 0.14 -16.52 -0.27
N ALA A 375 -0.56 -17.21 0.63
CA ALA A 375 -0.92 -16.71 1.95
C ALA A 375 -1.60 -15.32 1.89
N VAL A 376 -2.75 -15.22 1.25
CA VAL A 376 -3.53 -13.98 1.15
C VAL A 376 -4.78 -14.09 2.01
N SER A 377 -4.92 -13.18 2.97
CA SER A 377 -6.14 -13.04 3.76
C SER A 377 -6.91 -11.80 3.32
N VAL A 378 -8.19 -11.96 3.05
CA VAL A 378 -9.16 -10.91 2.77
C VAL A 378 -10.21 -10.96 3.88
N SER A 379 -10.15 -10.05 4.85
CA SER A 379 -11.06 -10.10 6.00
C SER A 379 -11.61 -8.78 6.52
N GLY A 380 -12.80 -8.77 7.15
CA GLY A 380 -13.38 -7.55 7.72
C GLY A 380 -13.70 -6.45 6.70
N ASN A 381 -13.59 -6.70 5.38
CA ASN A 381 -13.77 -5.66 4.38
C ASN A 381 -15.26 -5.44 4.09
N THR A 382 -15.65 -4.19 3.87
CA THR A 382 -16.95 -3.82 3.31
C THR A 382 -16.80 -3.52 1.84
N ILE A 383 -17.35 -4.36 0.97
CA ILE A 383 -17.26 -4.26 -0.49
C ILE A 383 -18.68 -4.10 -1.05
N GLU A 384 -19.02 -2.88 -1.46
CA GLU A 384 -20.37 -2.56 -1.94
C GLU A 384 -20.38 -2.11 -3.40
N LYS A 385 -21.48 -2.39 -4.11
CA LYS A 385 -21.76 -1.79 -5.44
C LYS A 385 -20.63 -1.98 -6.44
N SER A 386 -19.89 -3.07 -6.31
CA SER A 386 -18.83 -3.45 -7.24
C SER A 386 -19.38 -4.46 -8.24
N GLY A 387 -18.78 -4.54 -9.42
CA GLY A 387 -19.16 -5.56 -10.42
C GLY A 387 -18.99 -6.97 -9.84
N HIS A 388 -17.78 -7.24 -9.37
CA HIS A 388 -17.48 -8.39 -8.52
C HIS A 388 -16.94 -7.93 -7.16
N GLY A 389 -17.32 -8.57 -6.06
CA GLY A 389 -16.79 -8.26 -4.73
C GLY A 389 -15.34 -8.67 -4.60
N ALA A 390 -15.09 -9.98 -4.56
CA ALA A 390 -13.76 -10.58 -4.64
C ALA A 390 -13.63 -11.44 -5.91
N TYR A 391 -12.48 -11.34 -6.59
CA TYR A 391 -12.22 -12.04 -7.84
C TYR A 391 -10.84 -12.68 -7.83
N LEU A 392 -10.78 -14.01 -7.95
CA LEU A 392 -9.57 -14.80 -7.92
C LEU A 392 -9.36 -15.48 -9.28
N GLU A 393 -8.20 -15.23 -9.87
CA GLU A 393 -7.78 -15.80 -11.15
C GLU A 393 -6.31 -16.22 -11.10
N GLY A 394 -6.03 -17.50 -11.36
CA GLY A 394 -4.67 -18.05 -11.33
C GLY A 394 -4.40 -18.97 -10.14
N ASP A 395 -3.14 -19.36 -10.00
CA ASP A 395 -2.67 -20.36 -9.02
C ASP A 395 -2.36 -19.71 -7.66
N ALA A 396 -3.37 -19.04 -7.09
CA ALA A 396 -3.26 -18.45 -5.77
C ALA A 396 -3.42 -19.55 -4.70
N MET A 397 -2.44 -19.65 -3.80
CA MET A 397 -2.39 -20.64 -2.73
C MET A 397 -2.64 -20.00 -1.36
N GLU A 398 -3.20 -20.77 -0.43
CA GLU A 398 -3.48 -20.34 0.95
C GLU A 398 -4.24 -19.00 1.00
N VAL A 399 -5.41 -18.97 0.37
CA VAL A 399 -6.28 -17.79 0.35
C VAL A 399 -7.44 -17.97 1.30
N SER A 400 -7.62 -17.04 2.23
CA SER A 400 -8.84 -16.95 3.05
C SER A 400 -9.64 -15.70 2.71
N ILE A 401 -10.94 -15.87 2.53
CA ILE A 401 -11.91 -14.79 2.36
C ILE A 401 -12.93 -14.95 3.47
N GLU A 402 -12.79 -14.16 4.53
CA GLU A 402 -13.53 -14.36 5.78
C GLU A 402 -14.02 -13.04 6.37
N GLU A 403 -15.18 -13.03 7.02
CA GLU A 403 -15.68 -11.84 7.75
C GLU A 403 -15.86 -10.59 6.87
N ASN A 404 -16.07 -10.76 5.57
CA ASN A 404 -16.33 -9.63 4.68
C ASN A 404 -17.83 -9.40 4.51
N THR A 405 -18.24 -8.14 4.44
CA THR A 405 -19.55 -7.75 3.92
C THR A 405 -19.43 -7.45 2.44
N ILE A 406 -20.04 -8.27 1.59
CA ILE A 406 -20.03 -8.12 0.13
C ILE A 406 -21.46 -7.99 -0.36
N SER A 407 -21.83 -6.76 -0.72
CA SER A 407 -23.23 -6.41 -0.93
C SER A 407 -23.52 -5.56 -2.16
N ASP A 408 -24.77 -5.66 -2.62
CA ASP A 408 -25.31 -4.88 -3.73
C ASP A 408 -24.42 -4.93 -4.99
N GLY A 409 -23.74 -6.06 -5.21
CA GLY A 409 -22.85 -6.27 -6.33
C GLY A 409 -23.61 -6.48 -7.64
N LEU A 410 -23.11 -5.89 -8.73
CA LEU A 410 -23.79 -5.94 -10.04
C LEU A 410 -23.71 -7.32 -10.71
N HIS A 411 -22.73 -8.15 -10.32
CA HIS A 411 -22.61 -9.52 -10.82
C HIS A 411 -22.45 -10.52 -9.67
N THR A 412 -21.24 -10.71 -9.16
CA THR A 412 -20.92 -11.81 -8.24
C THR A 412 -20.30 -11.29 -6.96
N GLY A 413 -20.73 -11.79 -5.81
CA GLY A 413 -20.05 -11.51 -4.55
C GLY A 413 -18.59 -11.99 -4.58
N ILE A 414 -18.39 -13.30 -4.68
CA ILE A 414 -17.06 -13.93 -4.74
C ILE A 414 -16.96 -14.83 -5.97
N ARG A 415 -15.96 -14.58 -6.81
CA ARG A 415 -15.74 -15.31 -8.06
C ARG A 415 -14.36 -15.94 -8.10
N ILE A 416 -14.31 -17.26 -8.22
CA ILE A 416 -13.07 -18.04 -8.31
C ILE A 416 -13.07 -18.72 -9.68
N ILE A 417 -12.04 -18.47 -10.49
CA ILE A 417 -12.01 -18.96 -11.87
C ILE A 417 -10.73 -19.75 -12.18
N GLU A 418 -10.43 -19.90 -13.48
CA GLU A 418 -9.47 -20.86 -14.00
C GLU A 418 -8.15 -20.91 -13.22
N ARG A 419 -7.68 -22.14 -13.00
CA ARG A 419 -6.40 -22.50 -12.35
C ARG A 419 -6.31 -22.24 -10.85
N SER A 420 -7.38 -21.79 -10.22
CA SER A 420 -7.47 -21.80 -8.77
C SER A 420 -7.85 -23.19 -8.26
N ASP A 421 -7.12 -23.69 -7.27
CA ASP A 421 -7.39 -24.95 -6.59
C ASP A 421 -8.24 -24.69 -5.34
N ALA A 422 -9.43 -25.28 -5.27
CA ALA A 422 -10.32 -25.11 -4.12
C ALA A 422 -9.71 -25.60 -2.80
N ASP A 423 -8.78 -26.57 -2.85
CA ASP A 423 -8.11 -27.09 -1.64
C ASP A 423 -7.22 -26.03 -0.95
N SER A 424 -6.89 -24.94 -1.64
CA SER A 424 -6.09 -23.83 -1.12
C SER A 424 -6.89 -22.57 -0.84
N ILE A 425 -8.23 -22.63 -0.90
CA ILE A 425 -9.10 -21.47 -0.76
C ILE A 425 -10.23 -21.75 0.25
N SER A 426 -10.35 -20.90 1.27
CA SER A 426 -11.49 -20.89 2.20
C SER A 426 -12.34 -19.64 1.96
N VAL A 427 -13.67 -19.84 1.92
CA VAL A 427 -14.65 -18.74 1.83
C VAL A 427 -15.68 -18.97 2.92
N ASN A 428 -15.45 -18.40 4.10
CA ASN A 428 -16.26 -18.70 5.28
C ASN A 428 -16.62 -17.43 6.03
N SER A 429 -17.71 -17.43 6.80
CA SER A 429 -18.06 -16.29 7.66
C SER A 429 -18.19 -14.95 6.93
N ASN A 430 -18.65 -14.92 5.68
CA ASN A 430 -18.92 -13.68 4.96
C ASN A 430 -20.41 -13.38 4.91
N ASP A 431 -20.73 -12.09 4.84
CA ASP A 431 -22.06 -11.55 4.57
C ASP A 431 -22.21 -11.28 3.07
N LEU A 432 -22.89 -12.18 2.36
CA LEU A 432 -23.19 -12.09 0.93
C LEU A 432 -24.63 -11.65 0.73
N VAL A 433 -24.84 -10.40 0.31
CA VAL A 433 -26.18 -9.78 0.33
C VAL A 433 -26.50 -9.05 -0.96
N ASN A 434 -27.56 -9.46 -1.65
CA ASN A 434 -28.08 -8.78 -2.85
C ASN A 434 -27.08 -8.71 -4.02
N ASN A 435 -26.28 -9.76 -4.24
CA ASN A 435 -25.45 -9.85 -5.44
C ASN A 435 -26.29 -10.40 -6.61
N GLU A 436 -26.33 -9.68 -7.74
CA GLU A 436 -27.35 -9.91 -8.79
C GLU A 436 -27.31 -11.31 -9.43
N ASN A 437 -26.12 -11.85 -9.72
CA ASN A 437 -25.97 -13.14 -10.41
C ASN A 437 -25.68 -14.29 -9.44
N TRP A 438 -24.71 -14.10 -8.54
CA TRP A 438 -24.21 -15.13 -7.62
C TRP A 438 -23.67 -14.50 -6.33
N GLY A 439 -23.92 -15.13 -5.18
CA GLY A 439 -23.15 -14.88 -3.97
C GLY A 439 -21.74 -15.43 -4.14
N ILE A 440 -21.62 -16.70 -4.55
CA ILE A 440 -20.35 -17.36 -4.88
C ILE A 440 -20.46 -18.08 -6.23
N GLU A 441 -19.52 -17.81 -7.13
CA GLU A 441 -19.33 -18.55 -8.38
C GLU A 441 -17.94 -19.23 -8.38
N HIS A 442 -17.92 -20.55 -8.59
CA HIS A 442 -16.69 -21.35 -8.61
C HIS A 442 -16.52 -22.07 -9.94
N ARG A 443 -15.45 -21.72 -10.66
CA ARG A 443 -15.04 -22.33 -11.94
C ARG A 443 -13.61 -22.88 -11.88
N GLY A 444 -13.02 -22.95 -10.68
CA GLY A 444 -11.72 -23.58 -10.43
C GLY A 444 -11.82 -25.12 -10.41
N SER A 445 -10.77 -25.77 -9.92
CA SER A 445 -10.79 -27.21 -9.67
C SER A 445 -11.18 -27.54 -8.22
N GLY A 446 -11.64 -28.77 -7.99
CA GLY A 446 -11.99 -29.24 -6.65
C GLY A 446 -13.35 -28.73 -6.16
N VAL A 447 -13.67 -29.03 -4.90
CA VAL A 447 -14.90 -28.57 -4.24
C VAL A 447 -14.54 -27.47 -3.26
N LEU A 448 -15.11 -26.28 -3.46
CA LEU A 448 -14.83 -25.11 -2.62
C LEU A 448 -15.50 -25.22 -1.25
N ASP A 449 -14.77 -24.83 -0.20
CA ASP A 449 -15.37 -24.57 1.10
C ASP A 449 -16.02 -23.19 1.13
N GLY A 450 -17.35 -23.18 1.00
CA GLY A 450 -18.21 -22.01 1.12
C GLY A 450 -19.13 -22.08 2.34
N THR A 451 -18.76 -22.84 3.36
CA THR A 451 -19.61 -23.05 4.55
C THR A 451 -19.59 -21.84 5.49
N ASN A 452 -20.54 -21.77 6.41
CA ASN A 452 -20.66 -20.72 7.42
C ASN A 452 -20.73 -19.30 6.85
N ASN A 453 -21.23 -19.11 5.63
CA ASN A 453 -21.55 -17.78 5.11
C ASN A 453 -23.01 -17.41 5.38
N TRP A 454 -23.28 -16.12 5.53
CA TRP A 454 -24.61 -15.54 5.50
C TRP A 454 -24.97 -15.18 4.05
N TRP A 455 -26.11 -15.68 3.57
CA TRP A 455 -26.53 -15.49 2.18
C TRP A 455 -27.59 -14.39 2.03
N GLY A 456 -27.66 -13.46 2.99
CA GLY A 456 -28.66 -12.40 3.02
C GLY A 456 -30.00 -12.81 3.65
N THR A 457 -30.25 -14.11 3.86
CA THR A 457 -31.46 -14.61 4.50
C THR A 457 -31.20 -15.88 5.31
N LYS A 458 -32.00 -16.07 6.38
CA LYS A 458 -31.94 -17.27 7.24
C LYS A 458 -32.25 -18.58 6.50
N THR A 459 -32.90 -18.49 5.35
CA THR A 459 -33.24 -19.67 4.55
C THR A 459 -32.07 -20.18 3.72
N GLY A 460 -30.92 -19.49 3.76
CA GLY A 460 -29.70 -19.90 3.08
C GLY A 460 -29.67 -19.54 1.60
N PRO A 461 -28.72 -20.11 0.85
CA PRO A 461 -28.51 -19.79 -0.55
C PRO A 461 -29.65 -20.29 -1.43
N SER A 462 -29.80 -19.62 -2.58
CA SER A 462 -30.65 -20.08 -3.69
C SER A 462 -29.81 -20.73 -4.80
N GLY A 463 -30.47 -21.22 -5.86
CA GLY A 463 -29.80 -21.77 -7.06
C GLY A 463 -30.19 -23.20 -7.42
N GLY A 464 -30.83 -23.92 -6.49
CA GLY A 464 -31.37 -25.26 -6.70
C GLY A 464 -30.30 -26.35 -6.89
N VAL A 465 -29.04 -26.03 -6.60
CA VAL A 465 -27.93 -26.98 -6.61
C VAL A 465 -27.88 -27.77 -5.31
N GLN A 466 -27.19 -28.90 -5.34
CA GLN A 466 -27.02 -29.77 -4.17
C GLN A 466 -25.65 -29.56 -3.55
N ASP A 467 -25.60 -29.44 -2.22
CA ASP A 467 -24.36 -29.44 -1.44
C ASP A 467 -23.60 -30.76 -1.71
N PRO A 468 -22.33 -30.71 -2.17
CA PRO A 468 -21.56 -31.90 -2.51
C PRO A 468 -21.29 -32.86 -1.34
N GLU A 469 -21.33 -32.39 -0.09
CA GLU A 469 -21.02 -33.17 1.10
C GLU A 469 -22.30 -33.64 1.82
N THR A 470 -23.22 -32.72 2.13
CA THR A 470 -24.41 -33.04 2.93
C THR A 470 -25.60 -33.46 2.09
N GLY A 471 -25.62 -33.05 0.82
CA GLY A 471 -26.73 -33.27 -0.09
C GLY A 471 -27.92 -32.32 0.12
N GLU A 472 -27.78 -31.30 0.95
CA GLU A 472 -28.79 -30.24 1.13
C GLU A 472 -29.02 -29.49 -0.19
N ILE A 473 -30.23 -28.97 -0.42
CA ILE A 473 -30.55 -28.27 -1.68
C ILE A 473 -30.61 -26.77 -1.41
N ALA A 474 -29.88 -25.97 -2.18
CA ALA A 474 -29.92 -24.50 -2.14
C ALA A 474 -31.27 -23.96 -2.63
N ASN A 475 -32.31 -24.07 -1.81
CA ASN A 475 -33.70 -23.70 -2.10
C ASN A 475 -34.20 -22.51 -1.27
N GLY A 476 -33.28 -21.81 -0.62
CA GLY A 476 -33.55 -20.58 0.12
C GLY A 476 -33.82 -19.38 -0.78
N ASP A 477 -34.06 -18.24 -0.14
CA ASP A 477 -34.32 -16.94 -0.77
C ASP A 477 -33.06 -16.04 -0.85
N GLY A 478 -31.91 -16.53 -0.37
CA GLY A 478 -30.66 -15.77 -0.37
C GLY A 478 -29.94 -15.71 -1.71
N ASP A 479 -28.76 -15.12 -1.67
CA ASP A 479 -27.85 -15.04 -2.81
C ASP A 479 -27.59 -16.43 -3.41
N ARG A 480 -27.38 -16.48 -4.73
CA ARG A 480 -27.29 -17.73 -5.45
C ARG A 480 -25.92 -18.38 -5.28
N VAL A 481 -25.89 -19.70 -5.07
CA VAL A 481 -24.64 -20.49 -5.02
C VAL A 481 -24.49 -21.37 -6.27
N ASP A 482 -23.27 -21.45 -6.80
CA ASP A 482 -22.92 -22.31 -7.93
C ASP A 482 -22.68 -23.78 -7.51
N THR A 483 -22.52 -24.68 -8.48
CA THR A 483 -22.16 -26.09 -8.23
C THR A 483 -20.73 -26.23 -7.69
N ASP A 484 -20.42 -27.40 -7.11
CA ASP A 484 -19.09 -27.73 -6.58
C ASP A 484 -18.62 -26.81 -5.42
N ILE A 485 -19.58 -26.28 -4.65
CA ILE A 485 -19.36 -25.48 -3.45
C ILE A 485 -20.10 -26.16 -2.29
N ARG A 486 -19.40 -26.40 -1.17
CA ARG A 486 -20.05 -26.74 0.10
C ARG A 486 -20.60 -25.47 0.72
N PHE A 487 -21.89 -25.43 1.00
CA PHE A 487 -22.56 -24.26 1.57
C PHE A 487 -23.36 -24.60 2.84
N ASP A 488 -23.47 -25.89 3.19
CA ASP A 488 -24.11 -26.38 4.40
C ASP A 488 -23.04 -26.83 5.42
N PRO A 489 -23.03 -26.27 6.66
CA PRO A 489 -23.98 -25.29 7.20
C PRO A 489 -23.80 -23.89 6.61
N TRP A 490 -24.89 -23.12 6.55
CA TRP A 490 -24.89 -21.67 6.36
C TRP A 490 -25.29 -20.96 7.67
N LEU A 491 -25.04 -19.66 7.77
CA LEU A 491 -25.45 -18.85 8.92
C LEU A 491 -26.94 -18.48 8.85
N GLU A 492 -27.65 -18.47 9.98
CA GLU A 492 -29.06 -18.05 10.04
C GLU A 492 -29.26 -16.56 10.36
N GLU A 493 -28.17 -15.85 10.64
CA GLU A 493 -28.09 -14.40 10.89
C GLU A 493 -26.83 -13.86 10.18
N PRO A 494 -26.74 -12.54 9.91
CA PRO A 494 -25.50 -11.91 9.47
C PRO A 494 -24.34 -12.24 10.43
N VAL A 495 -23.13 -12.26 9.87
CA VAL A 495 -21.90 -12.34 10.64
C VAL A 495 -21.91 -11.18 11.62
N ALA A 496 -21.80 -11.46 12.92
CA ALA A 496 -21.65 -10.41 13.91
C ALA A 496 -20.39 -9.61 13.55
N ASP A 497 -20.47 -8.27 13.54
CA ASP A 497 -19.36 -7.39 13.18
C ASP A 497 -18.07 -7.93 13.80
N GLY A 498 -17.17 -8.38 12.92
CA GLY A 498 -16.13 -9.36 13.22
C GLY A 498 -15.21 -8.90 14.32
N GLY A 499 -15.39 -9.47 15.50
CA GLY A 499 -14.45 -9.33 16.59
C GLY A 499 -13.18 -10.13 16.36
N PRO A 500 -12.13 -9.86 17.14
CA PRO A 500 -10.91 -10.66 17.10
C PRO A 500 -11.19 -12.16 17.22
N PRO A 501 -10.35 -13.04 16.66
CA PRO A 501 -10.46 -14.47 16.90
C PRO A 501 -10.19 -14.79 18.39
N PRO A 502 -10.53 -16.00 18.87
CA PRO A 502 -10.26 -16.41 20.25
C PRO A 502 -8.80 -16.15 20.67
N VAL A 503 -8.62 -15.48 21.80
CA VAL A 503 -7.29 -15.11 22.30
C VAL A 503 -6.64 -16.30 22.99
N GLY A 504 -5.39 -16.64 22.63
CA GLY A 504 -4.63 -17.70 23.29
C GLY A 504 -5.30 -19.07 23.22
N GLY A 505 -5.68 -19.61 24.40
CA GLY A 505 -6.29 -20.93 24.53
C GLY A 505 -7.82 -20.93 24.71
N PHE A 506 -8.48 -19.77 24.65
CA PHE A 506 -9.92 -19.67 24.81
C PHE A 506 -10.67 -20.25 23.61
N GLN A 507 -11.90 -20.72 23.84
CA GLN A 507 -12.73 -21.35 22.81
C GLN A 507 -13.60 -20.34 22.06
N ASN A 508 -13.98 -19.24 22.72
CA ASN A 508 -14.85 -18.22 22.17
C ASN A 508 -14.03 -16.98 21.79
N PRO A 509 -14.43 -16.24 20.75
CA PRO A 509 -13.82 -14.96 20.40
C PRO A 509 -14.11 -13.93 21.50
N PRO A 510 -13.22 -12.94 21.69
CA PRO A 510 -13.55 -11.78 22.49
C PRO A 510 -14.84 -11.11 22.04
N THR A 511 -15.55 -10.48 22.99
CA THR A 511 -16.73 -9.67 22.67
C THR A 511 -16.55 -8.22 23.13
N ASP A 512 -17.28 -7.32 22.49
CA ASP A 512 -17.42 -5.89 22.81
C ASP A 512 -18.80 -5.71 23.47
N PRO A 513 -18.90 -5.69 24.82
CA PRO A 513 -20.17 -5.62 25.51
C PRO A 513 -20.83 -4.23 25.48
N ASP A 514 -20.09 -3.16 25.18
CA ASP A 514 -20.60 -1.78 25.22
C ASP A 514 -20.70 -1.08 23.84
N GLY A 515 -20.16 -1.73 22.81
CA GLY A 515 -20.31 -1.38 21.39
C GLY A 515 -19.40 -0.22 20.96
N ASP A 516 -18.30 0.03 21.66
CA ASP A 516 -17.38 1.12 21.33
C ASP A 516 -16.25 0.73 20.36
N GLY A 517 -16.16 -0.56 20.01
CA GLY A 517 -15.18 -1.15 19.11
C GLY A 517 -13.95 -1.73 19.80
N LEU A 518 -13.82 -1.60 21.12
CA LEU A 518 -12.84 -2.29 21.94
C LEU A 518 -13.45 -3.56 22.53
N TYR A 519 -12.63 -4.59 22.72
CA TYR A 519 -13.12 -5.93 23.06
C TYR A 519 -12.73 -6.28 24.50
N GLU A 520 -13.53 -5.84 25.48
CA GLU A 520 -13.21 -5.98 26.90
C GLU A 520 -13.40 -7.42 27.41
N ASP A 521 -14.30 -8.21 26.82
CA ASP A 521 -14.54 -9.61 27.18
C ASP A 521 -13.53 -10.51 26.44
N ILE A 522 -12.25 -10.41 26.82
CA ILE A 522 -11.11 -11.07 26.18
C ILE A 522 -11.27 -12.60 26.12
N ASN A 523 -11.93 -13.19 27.11
CA ASN A 523 -12.08 -14.64 27.19
C ASN A 523 -13.37 -15.17 26.51
N GLY A 524 -14.25 -14.26 26.10
CA GLY A 524 -15.45 -14.55 25.33
C GLY A 524 -16.53 -15.31 26.13
N ASP A 525 -16.60 -15.13 27.45
CA ASP A 525 -17.63 -15.76 28.29
C ASP A 525 -18.92 -14.93 28.42
N GLY A 526 -18.95 -13.76 27.79
CA GLY A 526 -20.07 -12.83 27.76
C GLY A 526 -20.10 -11.88 28.95
N THR A 527 -19.03 -11.80 29.75
CA THR A 527 -18.92 -10.87 30.87
C THR A 527 -17.53 -10.24 30.96
N PHE A 528 -17.47 -8.90 30.96
CA PHE A 528 -16.24 -8.18 31.28
C PHE A 528 -15.97 -8.21 32.78
N ASP A 529 -14.90 -8.90 33.21
CA ASP A 529 -14.42 -8.92 34.59
C ASP A 529 -12.88 -9.00 34.73
N ILE A 530 -12.40 -9.27 35.96
CA ILE A 530 -10.96 -9.30 36.25
C ILE A 530 -10.22 -10.45 35.52
N VAL A 531 -10.94 -11.47 35.06
CA VAL A 531 -10.39 -12.59 34.28
C VAL A 531 -9.98 -12.12 32.89
N ASP A 532 -10.68 -11.15 32.30
CA ASP A 532 -10.33 -10.59 30.99
C ASP A 532 -9.06 -9.76 31.02
N VAL A 533 -8.90 -8.92 32.04
CA VAL A 533 -7.63 -8.20 32.28
C VAL A 533 -6.46 -9.18 32.40
N GLN A 534 -6.66 -10.31 33.08
CA GLN A 534 -5.66 -11.36 33.21
C GLN A 534 -5.43 -12.09 31.89
N ALA A 535 -6.48 -12.31 31.10
CA ALA A 535 -6.43 -12.95 29.80
C ALA A 535 -5.64 -12.10 28.80
N LEU A 536 -5.88 -10.79 28.72
CA LEU A 536 -5.11 -9.89 27.86
C LEU A 536 -3.64 -9.87 28.28
N PHE A 537 -3.36 -9.67 29.58
CA PHE A 537 -2.00 -9.65 30.10
C PHE A 537 -1.22 -10.93 29.80
N ALA A 538 -1.88 -12.10 29.88
CA ALA A 538 -1.25 -13.39 29.63
C ALA A 538 -0.99 -13.66 28.14
N ASN A 539 -1.70 -12.98 27.24
CA ASN A 539 -1.71 -13.26 25.80
C ASN A 539 -1.37 -12.03 24.94
N LEU A 540 -0.63 -11.04 25.48
CA LEU A 540 -0.21 -9.84 24.73
C LEU A 540 0.56 -10.19 23.43
N ASP A 541 1.34 -11.27 23.45
CA ASP A 541 2.12 -11.73 22.29
C ASP A 541 1.32 -12.65 21.34
N ASP A 542 0.03 -12.88 21.62
CA ASP A 542 -0.80 -13.77 20.81
C ASP A 542 -1.11 -13.15 19.43
N SER A 543 -1.21 -13.97 18.38
CA SER A 543 -1.54 -13.48 17.04
C SER A 543 -2.92 -12.82 16.97
N ALA A 544 -3.89 -13.28 17.76
CA ALA A 544 -5.21 -12.67 17.85
C ALA A 544 -5.11 -11.22 18.36
N VAL A 545 -4.22 -10.96 19.31
CA VAL A 545 -3.99 -9.63 19.88
C VAL A 545 -3.14 -8.77 18.95
N THR A 546 -1.97 -9.28 18.56
CA THR A 546 -0.98 -8.53 17.78
C THR A 546 -1.44 -8.19 16.35
N ASN A 547 -2.32 -8.99 15.74
CA ASN A 547 -2.86 -8.69 14.41
C ASN A 547 -4.07 -7.74 14.44
N ASN A 548 -4.74 -7.63 15.60
CA ASN A 548 -5.95 -6.82 15.81
C ASN A 548 -5.74 -5.75 16.89
N PRO A 549 -4.70 -4.90 16.77
CA PRO A 549 -4.37 -3.96 17.83
C PRO A 549 -5.51 -2.99 18.14
N ASP A 550 -6.31 -2.65 17.14
CA ASP A 550 -7.43 -1.72 17.26
C ASP A 550 -8.53 -2.20 18.20
N ALA A 551 -8.64 -3.51 18.44
CA ALA A 551 -9.60 -4.11 19.36
C ALA A 551 -9.09 -4.16 20.81
N PHE A 552 -7.78 -3.97 21.03
CA PHE A 552 -7.13 -4.14 22.32
C PHE A 552 -6.25 -2.94 22.74
N ASP A 553 -6.14 -1.90 21.90
CA ASP A 553 -5.47 -0.63 22.18
C ASP A 553 -6.42 0.29 22.94
N PHE A 554 -6.70 -0.07 24.19
CA PHE A 554 -7.61 0.68 25.06
C PHE A 554 -7.09 2.09 25.36
N ASN A 555 -5.78 2.32 25.19
CA ASN A 555 -5.16 3.60 25.48
C ASN A 555 -5.12 4.57 24.26
N GLY A 556 -5.25 4.04 23.05
CA GLY A 556 -5.32 4.76 21.79
C GLY A 556 -3.98 5.27 21.26
N ASP A 557 -2.85 4.65 21.65
CA ASP A 557 -1.51 5.02 21.18
C ASP A 557 -1.02 4.23 19.96
N GLY A 558 -1.85 3.33 19.45
CA GLY A 558 -1.61 2.50 18.28
C GLY A 558 -0.76 1.27 18.56
N GLN A 559 -0.47 0.95 19.82
CA GLN A 559 0.21 -0.28 20.25
C GLN A 559 -0.68 -1.04 21.25
N VAL A 560 -0.44 -2.34 21.40
CA VAL A 560 -1.06 -3.14 22.46
C VAL A 560 0.02 -3.63 23.39
N ASP A 561 0.09 -3.06 24.59
CA ASP A 561 1.07 -3.42 25.60
C ASP A 561 0.51 -3.42 27.03
N VAL A 562 1.40 -3.38 28.02
CA VAL A 562 1.00 -3.42 29.44
C VAL A 562 0.22 -2.16 29.86
N VAL A 563 0.31 -1.06 29.14
CA VAL A 563 -0.45 0.17 29.36
C VAL A 563 -1.91 -0.05 28.99
N ASP A 564 -2.20 -0.81 27.94
CA ASP A 564 -3.57 -1.21 27.58
C ASP A 564 -4.19 -2.10 28.64
N VAL A 565 -3.42 -3.05 29.18
CA VAL A 565 -3.86 -3.86 30.32
C VAL A 565 -4.20 -2.99 31.54
N GLN A 566 -3.39 -1.95 31.80
CA GLN A 566 -3.69 -1.00 32.87
C GLN A 566 -4.94 -0.19 32.58
N ARG A 567 -5.16 0.17 31.31
CA ARG A 567 -6.32 0.94 30.89
C ARG A 567 -7.60 0.12 31.02
N LEU A 568 -7.61 -1.10 30.50
CA LEU A 568 -8.69 -2.07 30.65
C LEU A 568 -9.01 -2.33 32.13
N PHE A 569 -7.99 -2.48 32.99
CA PHE A 569 -8.21 -2.63 34.44
C PHE A 569 -8.91 -1.43 35.09
N ASN A 570 -8.69 -0.20 34.60
CA ASN A 570 -9.30 1.00 35.16
C ASN A 570 -10.78 1.17 34.75
N GLU A 571 -11.24 0.41 33.77
CA GLU A 571 -12.62 0.43 33.27
C GLU A 571 -13.55 -0.53 34.02
N LEU A 572 -13.00 -1.43 34.85
CA LEU A 572 -13.72 -2.36 35.73
C LEU A 572 -14.55 -1.72 36.86
#